data_AF-A0AAW2F8Y6-F1
#
_entry.id   AF-A0AAW2F8Y6-F1
#
_cell.length_a   1.000
_cell.length_b   1.000
_cell.length_c   1.000
_cell.angle_alpha   90.00
_cell.angle_beta   90.00
_cell.angle_gamma   90.00
#
_symmetry.space_group_name_H-M   'P 1'
#
loop_
_entity.id
_entity.type
_entity.pdbx_description
1 polymer ?
#
loop_
_entity_poly.entity_id
_entity_poly.type
_entity_poly.pdbx_seq_one_letter_code
_entity_poly.pdbx_strand_id
1 'polypeptide(L)'
;MYYAFEAGIYLSYYLPPCLIIIRDLLHFRLTTSYSLPCKPLYFWTIPDNFLYHFHLMYEMSTAFISCVVASSIDTMFGFWIYQIASTMDAMTYMLTNPPSTERYSDIIKMCVIKHQKLMQCCDMLGHIYGKIIFWHIISNAVLLCALMLQASTFTEFTVSNISMFTTFAAIKLIQSFIYAWHGTVLTNAEYILVNGLILVSIAIREQTLL
;
A
#
# COMPACT_ATOMS: atom_id res chain seq x y z
N MET A 1 -5.28 -4.68 7.52
CA MET A 1 -4.55 -5.96 7.66
C MET A 1 -3.09 -5.84 7.21
N TYR A 2 -2.80 -5.39 5.98
CA TYR A 2 -1.43 -5.21 5.46
C TYR A 2 -0.54 -4.35 6.40
N TYR A 3 -1.02 -3.19 6.85
CA TYR A 3 -0.31 -2.31 7.79
C TYR A 3 0.02 -2.96 9.14
N ALA A 4 -0.89 -3.78 9.68
CA ALA A 4 -0.68 -4.45 10.97
C ALA A 4 0.40 -5.54 10.88
N PHE A 5 0.53 -6.17 9.71
CA PHE A 5 1.54 -7.18 9.43
C PHE A 5 2.93 -6.54 9.29
N GLU A 6 3.04 -5.47 8.50
CA GLU A 6 4.26 -4.66 8.36
C GLU A 6 4.74 -4.08 9.69
N ALA A 7 3.81 -3.48 10.47
CA ALA A 7 4.11 -2.96 11.80
C ALA A 7 4.57 -4.07 12.77
N GLY A 8 4.01 -5.27 12.67
CA GLY A 8 4.40 -6.42 13.49
C GLY A 8 5.83 -6.90 13.20
N ILE A 9 6.25 -6.88 11.93
CA ILE A 9 7.60 -7.27 11.51
C ILE A 9 8.62 -6.19 11.89
N TYR A 10 8.27 -4.92 11.67
CA TYR A 10 9.07 -3.79 12.12
C TYR A 10 9.30 -3.90 13.64
N LEU A 11 8.23 -4.12 14.40
CA LEU A 11 8.32 -4.29 15.84
C LEU A 11 9.20 -5.49 16.21
N SER A 12 8.97 -6.66 15.60
CA SER A 12 9.77 -7.89 15.81
C SER A 12 11.27 -7.70 15.58
N TYR A 13 11.65 -6.98 14.52
CA TYR A 13 13.06 -6.78 14.15
C TYR A 13 13.77 -5.78 15.07
N TYR A 14 13.04 -4.77 15.53
CA TYR A 14 13.60 -3.62 16.25
C TYR A 14 13.35 -3.64 17.78
N LEU A 15 12.44 -4.47 18.29
CA LEU A 15 12.24 -4.67 19.73
C LEU A 15 13.49 -5.22 20.43
N PRO A 16 14.18 -6.25 19.88
CA PRO A 16 15.34 -6.83 20.54
C PRO A 16 16.44 -5.81 20.87
N PRO A 17 16.94 -4.98 19.93
CA PRO A 17 17.95 -3.96 20.27
C PRO A 17 17.42 -2.89 21.23
N CYS A 18 16.14 -2.52 21.17
CA CYS A 18 15.55 -1.57 22.12
C CYS A 18 15.51 -2.11 23.56
N LEU A 19 15.06 -3.34 23.75
CA LEU A 19 14.99 -4.00 25.08
C LEU A 19 16.36 -4.15 25.72
N ILE A 20 17.34 -4.48 24.88
CA ILE A 20 18.74 -4.57 25.20
C ILE A 20 19.30 -3.22 25.69
N ILE A 21 19.01 -2.11 25.00
CA ILE A 21 19.52 -0.77 25.36
C ILE A 21 18.89 -0.33 26.67
N ILE A 22 17.59 -0.57 26.84
CA ILE A 22 16.86 -0.26 28.07
C ILE A 22 17.44 -1.05 29.25
N ARG A 23 17.68 -2.35 29.06
CA ARG A 23 18.27 -3.22 30.09
C ARG A 23 19.69 -2.79 30.46
N ASP A 24 20.51 -2.47 29.46
CA ASP A 24 21.90 -2.04 29.64
C ASP A 24 21.97 -0.65 30.31
N LEU A 25 21.01 0.25 30.02
CA LEU A 25 20.83 1.52 30.74
C LEU A 25 20.43 1.31 32.20
N LEU A 26 19.48 0.42 32.47
CA LEU A 26 18.99 0.10 33.82
C LEU A 26 20.07 -0.53 34.70
N HIS A 27 21.01 -1.28 34.11
CA HIS A 27 22.12 -1.92 34.82
C HIS A 27 23.44 -1.14 34.77
N PHE A 28 23.45 0.10 34.27
CA PHE A 28 24.65 0.94 34.13
C PHE A 28 25.83 0.25 33.41
N ARG A 29 25.54 -0.70 32.50
CA ARG A 29 26.56 -1.37 31.69
C ARG A 29 26.40 -0.92 30.25
N LEU A 30 27.37 -0.16 29.74
CA LEU A 30 27.35 0.35 28.36
C LEU A 30 28.06 -0.67 27.44
N THR A 31 27.40 -1.80 27.15
CA THR A 31 27.95 -2.86 26.29
C THR A 31 27.51 -2.71 24.83
N THR A 32 28.48 -2.51 23.92
CA THR A 32 28.27 -2.26 22.48
C THR A 32 28.11 -3.55 21.66
N SER A 33 27.25 -4.47 22.12
CA SER A 33 27.16 -5.84 21.56
C SER A 33 26.11 -6.02 20.45
N TYR A 34 25.77 -4.97 19.70
CA TYR A 34 24.69 -5.00 18.69
C TYR A 34 25.18 -4.44 17.36
N SER A 35 25.04 -5.17 16.26
CA SER A 35 25.40 -4.65 14.92
C SER A 35 24.39 -3.61 14.44
N LEU A 36 24.86 -2.45 13.96
CA LEU A 36 23.99 -1.52 13.22
C LEU A 36 23.61 -2.17 11.87
N PRO A 37 22.32 -2.17 11.50
CA PRO A 37 21.86 -2.68 10.21
C PRO A 37 22.59 -2.04 9.02
N CYS A 38 22.92 -0.75 9.10
CA CYS A 38 23.57 0.01 8.02
C CYS A 38 25.06 0.34 8.22
N LYS A 39 25.82 -0.39 9.07
CA LYS A 39 27.28 -0.16 9.23
C LYS A 39 28.07 0.03 7.92
N PRO A 40 27.87 -0.75 6.85
CA PRO A 40 28.71 -0.64 5.65
C PRO A 40 28.43 0.59 4.78
N LEU A 41 27.40 1.40 5.08
CA LEU A 41 26.98 2.52 4.23
C LEU A 41 27.59 3.87 4.64
N TYR A 42 28.19 3.96 5.83
CA TYR A 42 28.73 5.22 6.35
C TYR A 42 30.18 5.42 5.91
N PHE A 43 30.50 6.62 5.42
CA PHE A 43 31.86 7.01 5.01
C PHE A 43 32.81 7.29 6.19
N TRP A 44 32.31 7.27 7.43
CA TRP A 44 33.07 7.57 8.64
C TRP A 44 33.03 6.40 9.63
N THR A 45 34.12 6.21 10.37
CA THR A 45 34.22 5.20 11.42
C THR A 45 33.32 5.59 12.59
N ILE A 46 32.32 4.76 12.89
CA ILE A 46 31.36 5.01 13.98
C ILE A 46 32.09 4.72 15.30
N PRO A 47 32.21 5.69 16.22
CA PRO A 47 32.91 5.47 17.49
C PRO A 47 32.08 4.60 18.44
N ASP A 48 32.73 3.69 19.17
CA ASP A 48 32.10 2.69 20.07
C ASP A 48 31.51 3.27 21.37
N ASN A 49 31.37 4.59 21.47
CA ASN A 49 30.92 5.33 22.66
C ASN A 49 29.41 5.64 22.60
N PHE A 50 28.91 6.52 23.47
CA PHE A 50 27.51 6.98 23.49
C PHE A 50 26.95 7.46 22.12
N LEU A 51 27.83 7.93 21.24
CA LEU A 51 27.50 8.31 19.86
C LEU A 51 26.91 7.13 19.05
N TYR A 52 27.31 5.89 19.36
CA TYR A 52 26.79 4.66 18.76
C TYR A 52 25.30 4.49 19.03
N HIS A 53 24.86 4.75 20.26
CA HIS A 53 23.45 4.69 20.65
C HIS A 53 22.64 5.80 19.96
N PHE A 54 23.19 7.00 19.83
CA PHE A 54 22.54 8.09 19.10
C PHE A 54 22.39 7.76 17.60
N HIS A 55 23.42 7.20 16.98
CA HIS A 55 23.35 6.73 15.59
C HIS A 55 22.28 5.66 15.40
N LEU A 56 22.21 4.70 16.32
CA LEU A 56 21.17 3.68 16.30
C LEU A 56 19.77 4.30 16.44
N MET A 57 19.56 5.22 17.39
CA MET A 57 18.27 5.91 17.54
C MET A 57 17.89 6.72 16.29
N TYR A 58 18.87 7.35 15.63
CA TYR A 58 18.66 8.05 14.38
C TYR A 58 18.24 7.11 13.25
N GLU A 59 18.94 5.99 13.07
CA GLU A 59 18.63 4.96 12.07
C GLU A 59 17.23 4.37 12.29
N MET A 60 16.90 4.08 13.54
CA MET A 60 15.57 3.62 13.98
C MET A 60 14.46 4.63 13.67
N SER A 61 14.69 5.91 13.96
CA SER A 61 13.70 6.96 13.70
C SER A 61 13.47 7.16 12.21
N THR A 62 14.54 7.08 11.40
CA THR A 62 14.46 7.23 9.95
C THR A 62 13.72 6.05 9.31
N ALA A 63 14.02 4.83 9.76
CA ALA A 63 13.31 3.63 9.32
C ALA A 63 11.82 3.68 9.70
N PHE A 64 11.50 4.16 10.91
CA PHE A 64 10.13 4.28 11.38
C PHE A 64 9.33 5.29 10.54
N ILE A 65 9.89 6.49 10.34
CA ILE A 65 9.24 7.53 9.53
C ILE A 65 9.03 7.02 8.10
N SER A 66 10.02 6.35 7.51
CA SER A 66 9.92 5.78 6.17
C SER A 66 8.81 4.73 6.07
N CYS A 67 8.68 3.86 7.07
CA CYS A 67 7.63 2.85 7.15
C CYS A 67 6.24 3.48 7.26
N VAL A 68 6.08 4.49 8.12
CA VAL A 68 4.82 5.23 8.29
C VAL A 68 4.42 5.95 7.00
N VAL A 69 5.36 6.64 6.35
CA VAL A 69 5.10 7.34 5.09
C VAL A 69 4.70 6.37 3.99
N ALA A 70 5.45 5.27 3.80
CA ALA A 70 5.13 4.26 2.79
C ALA A 70 3.73 3.65 3.02
N SER A 71 3.46 3.26 4.26
CA SER A 71 2.15 2.68 4.64
C SER A 71 0.99 3.66 4.46
N SER A 72 1.23 4.95 4.72
CA SER A 72 0.21 6.00 4.55
C SER A 72 -0.12 6.20 3.08
N ILE A 73 0.89 6.18 2.20
CA ILE A 73 0.70 6.29 0.74
C ILE A 73 -0.13 5.10 0.22
N ASP A 74 0.22 3.87 0.63
CA ASP A 74 -0.51 2.65 0.24
C ASP A 74 -1.97 2.70 0.70
N THR A 75 -2.21 3.09 1.96
CA THR A 75 -3.55 3.20 2.52
C THR A 75 -4.37 4.29 1.84
N MET A 76 -3.75 5.43 1.55
CA MET A 76 -4.40 6.55 0.88
C MET A 76 -4.80 6.16 -0.55
N PHE A 77 -3.95 5.44 -1.28
CA PHE A 77 -4.29 4.91 -2.60
C PHE A 77 -5.53 4.00 -2.55
N GLY A 78 -5.52 3.01 -1.66
CA GLY A 78 -6.66 2.10 -1.50
C GLY A 78 -7.94 2.84 -1.12
N PHE A 79 -7.85 3.82 -0.22
CA PHE A 79 -8.99 4.67 0.17
C PHE A 79 -9.60 5.41 -1.03
N TRP A 80 -8.77 6.05 -1.86
CA TRP A 80 -9.26 6.76 -3.06
C TRP A 80 -9.96 5.83 -4.05
N ILE A 81 -9.40 4.65 -4.30
CA ILE A 81 -10.01 3.64 -5.19
C ILE A 81 -11.36 3.19 -4.63
N TYR A 82 -11.43 2.88 -3.34
CA TYR A 82 -12.68 2.47 -2.70
C TYR A 82 -13.73 3.58 -2.72
N GLN A 83 -13.34 4.83 -2.49
CA GLN A 83 -14.24 5.98 -2.56
C GLN A 83 -14.84 6.14 -3.96
N ILE A 84 -14.03 5.94 -5.00
CA ILE A 84 -14.47 6.00 -6.40
C ILE A 84 -15.44 4.85 -6.70
N ALA A 85 -15.06 3.61 -6.39
CA ALA A 85 -15.89 2.44 -6.62
C ALA A 85 -17.24 2.52 -5.89
N SER A 86 -17.22 2.89 -4.60
CA SER A 86 -18.45 3.09 -3.81
C SER A 86 -19.35 4.18 -4.40
N THR A 87 -18.75 5.24 -4.96
CA THR A 87 -19.51 6.29 -5.63
C THR A 87 -20.17 5.78 -6.92
N MET A 88 -19.51 4.90 -7.68
CA MET A 88 -20.11 4.24 -8.86
C MET A 88 -21.25 3.31 -8.46
N ASP A 89 -21.08 2.51 -7.41
CA ASP A 89 -22.12 1.62 -6.90
C ASP A 89 -23.36 2.39 -6.43
N ALA A 90 -23.16 3.50 -5.74
CA ALA A 90 -24.25 4.39 -5.35
C ALA A 90 -24.98 4.99 -6.57
N MET A 91 -24.26 5.34 -7.64
CA MET A 91 -24.90 5.78 -8.88
C MET A 91 -25.71 4.66 -9.55
N THR A 92 -25.17 3.44 -9.60
CA THR A 92 -25.88 2.27 -10.12
C THR A 92 -27.16 2.00 -9.33
N TYR A 93 -27.11 2.11 -8.00
CA TYR A 93 -28.29 1.96 -7.16
C TYR A 93 -29.36 3.02 -7.47
N MET A 94 -28.99 4.29 -7.62
CA MET A 94 -29.93 5.35 -8.00
C MET A 94 -30.52 5.14 -9.40
N LEU A 95 -29.77 4.52 -10.33
CA LEU A 95 -30.28 4.19 -11.67
C LEU A 95 -31.29 3.04 -11.65
N THR A 96 -31.03 2.01 -10.85
CA THR A 96 -31.88 0.82 -10.74
C THR A 96 -33.11 1.05 -9.87
N ASN A 97 -33.01 1.92 -8.88
CA ASN A 97 -34.08 2.25 -7.93
C ASN A 97 -34.26 3.78 -7.87
N PRO A 98 -34.86 4.39 -8.90
CA PRO A 98 -35.02 5.82 -8.97
C PRO A 98 -36.03 6.30 -7.91
N PRO A 99 -35.76 7.43 -7.24
CA PRO A 99 -36.71 8.01 -6.31
C PRO A 99 -37.99 8.42 -7.05
N SER A 100 -39.14 8.18 -6.42
CA SER A 100 -40.47 8.46 -6.99
C SER A 100 -40.73 9.94 -7.29
N THR A 101 -39.87 10.82 -6.79
CA THR A 101 -39.98 12.28 -6.90
C THR A 101 -39.22 12.90 -8.07
N GLU A 102 -38.28 12.17 -8.70
CA GLU A 102 -37.42 12.72 -9.76
C GLU A 102 -37.73 12.13 -11.13
N ARG A 103 -37.59 12.93 -12.19
CA ARG A 103 -37.72 12.43 -13.57
C ARG A 103 -36.49 11.62 -13.91
N TYR A 104 -36.67 10.45 -14.53
CA TYR A 104 -35.58 9.61 -15.02
C TYR A 104 -34.53 10.36 -15.85
N SER A 105 -34.96 11.33 -16.67
CA SER A 105 -34.06 12.17 -17.47
C SER A 105 -33.08 12.98 -16.62
N ASP A 106 -33.50 13.46 -15.44
CA ASP A 106 -32.65 14.27 -14.56
C ASP A 106 -31.63 13.37 -13.84
N ILE A 107 -32.04 12.17 -13.43
CA ILE A 107 -31.16 11.15 -12.84
C ILE A 107 -30.07 10.73 -13.83
N ILE A 108 -30.42 10.47 -15.09
CA ILE A 108 -29.44 10.11 -16.14
C ILE A 108 -28.46 11.25 -16.38
N LYS A 109 -28.96 12.48 -16.52
CA LYS A 109 -28.11 13.66 -16.73
C LYS A 109 -27.14 13.87 -15.56
N MET A 110 -27.62 13.73 -14.32
CA MET A 110 -26.78 13.78 -13.12
C MET A 110 -25.72 12.67 -13.14
N CYS A 111 -26.11 11.44 -13.48
CA CYS A 111 -25.20 10.30 -13.53
C CYS A 111 -24.09 10.52 -14.57
N VAL A 112 -24.42 11.02 -15.76
CA VAL A 112 -23.43 11.33 -16.81
C VAL A 112 -22.45 12.41 -16.34
N ILE A 113 -22.94 13.50 -15.75
CA ILE A 113 -22.09 14.58 -15.23
C ILE A 113 -21.16 14.07 -14.11
N LYS A 114 -21.70 13.25 -13.20
CA LYS A 114 -20.95 12.71 -12.07
C LYS A 114 -19.93 11.66 -12.52
N HIS A 115 -20.29 10.80 -13.48
CA HIS A 115 -19.38 9.85 -14.11
C HIS A 115 -18.21 10.57 -14.82
N GLN A 116 -18.48 11.66 -15.56
CA GLN A 116 -17.41 12.44 -16.20
C GLN A 116 -16.41 13.02 -15.18
N LYS A 117 -16.90 13.55 -14.05
CA LYS A 117 -16.02 14.03 -12.96
C LYS A 117 -15.24 12.88 -12.32
N LEU A 118 -15.84 11.70 -12.21
CA LEU A 118 -15.20 10.54 -11.63
C LEU A 118 -14.08 10.01 -12.52
N MET A 119 -14.27 9.99 -13.84
CA MET A 119 -13.23 9.67 -14.82
C MET A 119 -12.03 10.63 -14.71
N GLN A 120 -12.28 11.93 -14.56
CA GLN A 120 -11.20 12.89 -14.31
C GLN A 120 -10.43 12.60 -13.01
N CYS A 121 -11.12 12.13 -11.97
CA CYS A 121 -10.48 11.70 -10.72
C CYS A 121 -9.62 10.45 -10.94
N CYS A 122 -10.13 9.45 -11.67
CA CYS A 122 -9.37 8.25 -12.05
C CYS A 122 -8.10 8.61 -12.84
N ASP A 123 -8.20 9.53 -13.81
CA ASP A 123 -7.04 9.98 -14.60
C ASP A 123 -5.99 10.68 -13.73
N MET A 124 -6.42 11.57 -12.83
CA MET A 124 -5.52 12.24 -11.88
C MET A 124 -4.84 11.24 -10.94
N LEU A 125 -5.61 10.30 -10.40
CA LEU A 125 -5.12 9.24 -9.53
C LEU A 125 -4.11 8.36 -10.28
N GLY A 126 -4.44 7.95 -11.50
CA GLY A 126 -3.55 7.18 -12.38
C GLY A 126 -2.27 7.92 -12.74
N HIS A 127 -2.32 9.24 -12.98
CA HIS A 127 -1.13 10.03 -13.30
C HIS A 127 -0.16 10.15 -12.12
N ILE A 128 -0.68 10.38 -10.91
CA ILE A 128 0.14 10.54 -9.70
C ILE A 128 0.63 9.17 -9.22
N TYR A 129 -0.29 8.24 -8.97
CA TYR A 129 0.04 6.94 -8.40
C TYR A 129 0.64 5.98 -9.42
N GLY A 130 0.39 6.15 -10.72
CA GLY A 130 1.03 5.33 -11.75
C GLY A 130 2.55 5.40 -11.70
N LYS A 131 3.12 6.61 -11.47
CA LYS A 131 4.57 6.78 -11.29
C LYS A 131 5.08 6.12 -10.01
N ILE A 132 4.32 6.24 -8.91
CA ILE A 132 4.65 5.67 -7.61
C ILE A 132 4.66 4.13 -7.71
N ILE A 133 3.59 3.55 -8.25
CA ILE A 133 3.44 2.10 -8.44
C ILE A 133 4.53 1.57 -9.38
N PHE A 134 4.83 2.28 -10.47
CA PHE A 134 5.90 1.89 -11.39
C PHE A 134 7.27 1.83 -10.68
N TRP A 135 7.60 2.87 -9.93
CA TRP A 135 8.83 2.89 -9.13
C TRP A 135 8.87 1.77 -8.09
N HIS A 136 7.71 1.49 -7.50
CA HIS A 136 7.55 0.42 -6.52
C HIS A 136 7.74 -0.98 -7.11
N ILE A 137 7.25 -1.23 -8.32
CA ILE A 137 7.45 -2.50 -9.03
C ILE A 137 8.94 -2.70 -9.33
N ILE A 138 9.63 -1.66 -9.81
CA ILE A 138 11.07 -1.74 -10.08
C ILE A 138 11.85 -2.03 -8.80
N SER A 139 11.59 -1.29 -7.73
CA SER A 139 12.30 -1.48 -6.46
C SER A 139 12.05 -2.86 -5.86
N ASN A 140 10.81 -3.35 -5.91
CA ASN A 140 10.46 -4.70 -5.46
C ASN A 140 11.14 -5.78 -6.31
N ALA A 141 11.22 -5.61 -7.63
CA ALA A 141 11.91 -6.55 -8.51
C ALA A 141 13.40 -6.63 -8.18
N VAL A 142 14.08 -5.48 -8.07
CA VAL A 142 15.50 -5.41 -7.69
C VAL A 142 15.74 -6.04 -6.33
N LEU A 143 14.87 -5.75 -5.34
CA LEU A 143 14.97 -6.31 -4.00
C LEU A 143 14.79 -7.83 -4.01
N LEU A 144 13.78 -8.35 -4.72
CA LEU A 144 13.58 -9.79 -4.86
C LEU A 144 14.78 -10.47 -5.53
N CYS A 145 15.34 -9.86 -6.58
CA CYS A 145 16.55 -10.37 -7.22
C CYS A 145 17.76 -10.39 -6.26
N ALA A 146 17.95 -9.33 -5.47
CA ALA A 146 19.01 -9.26 -4.46
C ALA A 146 18.82 -10.33 -3.37
N LEU A 147 17.57 -10.54 -2.91
CA LEU A 147 17.24 -11.58 -1.95
C LEU A 147 17.50 -12.99 -2.52
N MET A 148 17.19 -13.23 -3.80
CA MET A 148 17.49 -14.51 -4.47
C MET A 148 18.99 -14.76 -4.59
N LEU A 149 19.78 -13.71 -4.89
CA LEU A 149 21.24 -13.82 -4.91
C LEU A 149 21.78 -14.15 -3.51
N GLN A 150 21.31 -13.44 -2.49
CA GLN A 150 21.70 -13.68 -1.10
C GLN A 150 21.34 -15.11 -0.66
N ALA A 151 20.14 -15.58 -1.02
CA ALA A 151 19.71 -16.96 -0.77
C ALA A 151 20.63 -17.98 -1.44
N SER A 152 21.14 -17.68 -2.63
CA SER A 152 22.04 -18.55 -3.39
C SER A 152 23.46 -18.59 -2.82
N THR A 153 23.86 -17.56 -2.07
CA THR A 153 25.18 -17.48 -1.41
C THR A 153 25.23 -18.14 -0.03
N PHE A 154 24.10 -18.58 0.52
CA PHE A 154 24.09 -19.26 1.82
C PHE A 154 24.70 -20.66 1.70
N THR A 155 25.80 -20.89 2.43
CA THR A 155 26.43 -22.20 2.58
C THR A 155 25.62 -23.15 3.48
N GLU A 156 24.86 -22.62 4.44
CA GLU A 156 23.91 -23.36 5.27
C GLU A 156 22.59 -22.60 5.39
N PHE A 157 21.48 -23.26 5.07
CA PHE A 157 20.15 -22.68 5.21
C PHE A 157 19.65 -22.81 6.66
N THR A 158 19.96 -21.81 7.49
CA THR A 158 19.36 -21.71 8.83
C THR A 158 17.86 -21.42 8.70
N VAL A 159 17.03 -22.06 9.54
CA VAL A 159 15.56 -21.85 9.58
C VAL A 159 15.18 -20.36 9.71
N SER A 160 15.97 -19.59 10.46
CA SER A 160 15.78 -18.14 10.60
C SER A 160 15.92 -17.39 9.27
N ASN A 161 16.94 -17.71 8.47
CA ASN A 161 17.23 -17.03 7.20
C ASN A 161 16.17 -17.37 6.15
N ILE A 162 15.77 -18.64 6.06
CA ILE A 162 14.66 -19.07 5.18
C ILE A 162 13.37 -18.37 5.57
N SER A 163 13.06 -18.32 6.88
CA SER A 163 11.85 -17.67 7.39
C SER A 163 11.84 -16.18 7.06
N MET A 164 12.96 -15.48 7.27
CA MET A 164 13.09 -14.06 6.95
C MET A 164 12.92 -13.83 5.44
N PHE A 165 13.65 -14.56 4.60
CA PHE A 165 13.53 -14.48 3.14
C PHE A 165 12.09 -14.69 2.66
N THR A 166 11.45 -15.76 3.14
CA THR A 166 10.08 -16.13 2.75
C THR A 166 9.08 -15.06 3.17
N THR A 167 9.23 -14.52 4.39
CA THR A 167 8.34 -13.49 4.92
C THR A 167 8.47 -12.20 4.12
N PHE A 168 9.70 -11.74 3.84
CA PHE A 168 9.93 -10.54 3.03
C PHE A 168 9.41 -10.70 1.60
N ALA A 169 9.65 -11.84 0.95
CA ALA A 169 9.14 -12.10 -0.40
C ALA A 169 7.61 -12.12 -0.43
N ALA A 170 6.97 -12.81 0.53
CA ALA A 170 5.51 -12.88 0.63
C ALA A 170 4.89 -11.49 0.78
N ILE A 171 5.46 -10.64 1.63
CA ILE A 171 5.00 -9.25 1.80
C ILE A 171 5.01 -8.48 0.49
N LYS A 172 6.14 -8.51 -0.23
CA LYS A 172 6.28 -7.75 -1.48
C LYS A 172 5.34 -8.25 -2.57
N LEU A 173 5.09 -9.55 -2.61
CA LEU A 173 4.10 -10.14 -3.50
C LEU A 173 2.67 -9.75 -3.11
N ILE A 174 2.32 -9.81 -1.82
CA ILE A 174 1.02 -9.39 -1.31
C ILE A 174 0.77 -7.91 -1.61
N GLN A 175 1.77 -7.05 -1.41
CA GLN A 175 1.67 -5.63 -1.72
C GLN A 175 1.37 -5.41 -3.22
N SER A 176 2.10 -6.10 -4.10
CA SER A 176 1.87 -6.05 -5.56
C SER A 176 0.49 -6.59 -5.95
N PHE A 177 0.03 -7.65 -5.28
CA PHE A 177 -1.30 -8.20 -5.48
C PHE A 177 -2.41 -7.22 -5.05
N ILE A 178 -2.25 -6.52 -3.92
CA ILE A 178 -3.20 -5.50 -3.46
C ILE A 178 -3.34 -4.38 -4.49
N TYR A 179 -2.22 -3.91 -5.06
CA TYR A 179 -2.23 -2.91 -6.12
C TYR A 179 -3.01 -3.37 -7.36
N ALA A 180 -2.80 -4.61 -7.80
CA ALA A 180 -3.55 -5.19 -8.91
C ALA A 180 -5.04 -5.37 -8.58
N TRP A 181 -5.34 -5.82 -7.36
CA TRP A 181 -6.71 -6.02 -6.86
C TRP A 181 -7.52 -4.72 -6.87
N HIS A 182 -6.90 -3.61 -6.43
CA HIS A 182 -7.54 -2.29 -6.49
C HIS A 182 -7.91 -1.89 -7.92
N GLY A 183 -7.05 -2.18 -8.91
CA GLY A 183 -7.37 -1.97 -10.32
C GLY A 183 -8.59 -2.78 -10.77
N THR A 184 -8.67 -4.05 -10.40
CA THR A 184 -9.81 -4.92 -10.73
C THR A 184 -11.11 -4.43 -10.11
N VAL A 185 -11.10 -3.99 -8.85
CA VAL A 185 -12.28 -3.44 -8.17
C VAL A 185 -12.82 -2.21 -8.92
N LEU A 186 -11.93 -1.31 -9.34
CA LEU A 186 -12.31 -0.11 -10.09
C LEU A 186 -12.95 -0.46 -11.44
N THR A 187 -12.32 -1.33 -12.23
CA THR A 187 -12.84 -1.75 -13.54
C THR A 187 -14.19 -2.45 -13.42
N ASN A 188 -14.39 -3.27 -12.39
CA ASN A 188 -15.66 -3.96 -12.16
C ASN A 188 -16.79 -2.98 -11.82
N ALA A 189 -16.53 -1.98 -10.98
CA ALA A 189 -17.52 -0.97 -10.61
C ALA A 189 -17.92 -0.12 -11.83
N GLU A 190 -16.95 0.25 -12.67
CA GLU A 190 -17.19 1.01 -13.90
C GLU A 190 -18.06 0.22 -14.89
N TYR A 191 -17.74 -1.06 -15.11
CA TYR A 191 -18.49 -1.96 -15.98
C TYR A 191 -19.97 -2.08 -15.55
N ILE A 192 -20.22 -2.22 -14.24
CA ILE A 192 -21.58 -2.33 -13.69
C ILE A 192 -22.37 -1.04 -13.94
N LEU A 193 -21.74 0.12 -13.70
CA LEU A 193 -22.38 1.43 -13.92
C LEU A 193 -22.77 1.63 -15.39
N VAL A 194 -21.85 1.35 -16.32
CA VAL A 194 -22.10 1.51 -17.77
C VAL A 194 -23.24 0.61 -18.23
N ASN A 195 -23.26 -0.65 -17.80
CA ASN A 195 -24.34 -1.58 -18.12
C ASN A 195 -25.69 -1.12 -17.56
N GLY A 196 -25.72 -0.61 -16.33
CA GLY A 196 -26.93 -0.02 -15.75
C GLY A 196 -27.47 1.15 -16.58
N LEU A 197 -26.57 2.02 -17.05
CA LEU A 197 -26.93 3.18 -17.87
C LEU A 197 -27.53 2.78 -19.23
N ILE A 198 -26.98 1.74 -19.85
CA ILE A 198 -27.48 1.19 -21.12
C ILE A 198 -28.89 0.60 -20.96
N LEU A 199 -29.10 -0.22 -19.92
CA LEU A 199 -30.41 -0.85 -19.67
C LEU A 199 -31.51 0.19 -19.43
N VAL A 200 -31.24 1.20 -18.60
CA VAL A 200 -32.21 2.28 -18.34
C VAL A 200 -32.50 3.09 -19.61
N SER A 201 -31.48 3.34 -20.43
CA SER A 201 -31.66 4.06 -21.70
C SER A 201 -32.54 3.30 -22.70
N ILE A 202 -32.42 1.97 -22.75
CA ILE A 202 -33.26 1.09 -23.57
C ILE A 202 -34.71 1.10 -23.04
N ALA A 203 -34.90 0.95 -21.73
CA ALA A 203 -36.23 0.93 -21.11
C ALA A 203 -37.01 2.23 -21.35
N ILE A 204 -36.33 3.39 -21.28
CA ILE A 204 -36.94 4.69 -21.58
C ILE A 204 -37.32 4.78 -23.06
N ARG A 205 -36.44 4.29 -23.96
CA ARG A 205 -36.73 4.28 -25.40
C ARG A 205 -37.98 3.47 -25.73
N GLU A 206 -38.14 2.29 -25.11
CA GLU A 206 -39.35 1.48 -25.28
C GLU A 206 -40.61 2.17 -24.75
N GLN A 207 -40.55 2.86 -23.61
CA GLN A 207 -41.68 3.62 -23.08
C GLN A 207 -42.08 4.83 -23.94
N THR A 208 -41.15 5.45 -24.67
CA THR A 208 -41.44 6.56 -25.60
C THR A 208 -41.95 6.13 -26.98
N LEU A 209 -41.85 4.84 -27.31
CA LEU A 209 -42.33 4.27 -28.59
C LEU A 209 -43.73 3.66 -28.50
N LEU A 210 -44.33 3.64 -27.31
CA LEU A 210 -45.72 3.27 -27.01
C LEU A 210 -46.58 4.53 -26.82
#